data_AF-A0A133UH62-F1
#
_entry.id   AF-A0A133UH62-F1
#
_cell.length_a   1.000
_cell.length_b   1.000
_cell.length_c   1.000
_cell.angle_alpha   90.00
_cell.angle_beta   90.00
_cell.angle_gamma   90.00
#
_symmetry.space_group_name_H-M   'P 1'
#
loop_
_entity.id
_entity.type
_entity.pdbx_description
1 polymer ?
#
loop_
_entity_poly.entity_id
_entity_poly.type
_entity_poly.pdbx_seq_one_letter_code
_entity_poly.pdbx_strand_id
1 'polypeptide(L)'
;MADVKFEIQNIVLSVSYVGTKLNLGELAGLLEEERYDPSVKARDLLGEEYEQNFLKISCSDEGVLERKKTLPGEGGGEIQRAKRRARGSGSDKRLRLRREFLRHIESPPIGDVPHKILYLMDFDQEDSKAQNSLRRPMENYSDNCRFILAASDTSNIITPLKSRCAILRFGGPPEGESRI
;
A
#
# COMPACT_ATOMS: atom_id res chain seq x y z
N MET A 1 -9.30 -28.01 -13.24
CA MET A 1 -8.11 -27.69 -12.44
C MET A 1 -7.57 -26.37 -12.96
N ALA A 2 -7.92 -25.26 -12.30
CA ALA A 2 -7.40 -23.96 -12.68
C ALA A 2 -6.01 -23.82 -12.06
N ASP A 3 -5.02 -23.68 -12.92
CA ASP A 3 -3.63 -23.40 -12.56
C ASP A 3 -3.56 -21.97 -12.01
N VAL A 4 -3.80 -21.81 -10.70
CA VAL A 4 -3.65 -20.52 -10.04
C VAL A 4 -2.15 -20.29 -9.88
N LYS A 5 -1.56 -19.57 -10.83
CA LYS A 5 -0.18 -19.08 -10.73
C LYS A 5 -0.10 -18.11 -9.57
N PHE A 6 0.35 -18.58 -8.41
CA PHE A 6 0.69 -17.71 -7.30
C PHE A 6 2.13 -17.22 -7.49
N GLU A 7 2.30 -15.92 -7.73
CA GLU A 7 3.62 -15.30 -7.82
C GLU A 7 4.13 -14.89 -6.43
N ILE A 8 5.44 -14.99 -6.23
CA ILE A 8 6.14 -14.48 -5.07
C ILE A 8 5.88 -12.97 -4.99
N GLN A 9 5.28 -12.50 -3.90
CA GLN A 9 5.07 -11.07 -3.67
C GLN A 9 6.20 -10.53 -2.80
N ASN A 10 6.85 -9.48 -3.29
CA ASN A 10 7.88 -8.76 -2.55
C ASN A 10 7.29 -7.43 -2.06
N ILE A 11 7.49 -7.13 -0.77
CA ILE A 11 7.08 -5.85 -0.20
C ILE A 11 8.33 -5.03 0.05
N VAL A 12 8.36 -3.84 -0.53
CA VAL A 12 9.40 -2.83 -0.35
C VAL A 12 8.84 -1.75 0.57
N LEU A 13 9.42 -1.63 1.76
CA LEU A 13 8.94 -0.78 2.85
C LEU A 13 9.87 0.40 3.07
N SER A 14 9.35 1.63 2.98
CA SER A 14 10.14 2.82 3.25
C SER A 14 10.40 3.00 4.74
N VAL A 15 11.66 3.20 5.10
CA VAL A 15 12.10 3.42 6.48
C VAL A 15 12.58 4.85 6.62
N SER A 16 11.94 5.64 7.50
CA SER A 16 12.36 7.01 7.80
C SER A 16 13.66 7.00 8.60
N TYR A 17 14.59 7.87 8.21
CA TYR A 17 15.90 8.00 8.84
C TYR A 17 15.87 8.98 10.02
N VAL A 18 16.72 8.64 11.02
CA VAL A 18 16.93 9.26 12.33
C VAL A 18 15.92 8.82 13.41
N GLY A 19 16.42 8.06 14.39
CA GLY A 19 15.69 7.69 15.61
C GLY A 19 14.88 6.39 15.55
N THR A 20 14.43 5.94 14.37
CA THR A 20 13.66 4.69 14.23
C THR A 20 14.55 3.48 13.98
N LYS A 21 14.63 2.54 14.95
CA LYS A 21 15.10 1.18 14.68
C LYS A 21 13.92 0.38 14.14
N LEU A 22 13.90 0.11 12.82
CA LEU A 22 12.91 -0.80 12.25
C LEU A 22 13.31 -2.24 12.58
N ASN A 23 12.54 -2.90 13.45
CA ASN A 23 12.71 -4.32 13.73
C ASN A 23 12.15 -5.14 12.57
N LEU A 24 13.02 -5.50 11.63
CA LEU A 24 12.63 -6.26 10.44
C LEU A 24 12.05 -7.64 10.77
N GLY A 25 12.50 -8.28 11.85
CA GLY A 25 11.99 -9.59 12.26
C GLY A 25 10.56 -9.51 12.78
N GLU A 26 10.29 -8.53 13.65
CA GLU A 26 8.95 -8.27 14.17
C GLU A 26 8.00 -7.83 13.05
N LEU A 27 8.43 -6.92 12.17
CA LEU A 27 7.64 -6.50 11.02
C LEU A 27 7.36 -7.63 10.04
N ALA A 28 8.36 -8.49 9.78
CA ALA A 28 8.17 -9.67 8.96
C ALA A 28 7.17 -10.63 9.58
N GLY A 29 7.29 -10.93 10.88
CA GLY A 29 6.32 -11.78 11.59
C GLY A 29 4.90 -11.22 11.61
N LEU A 30 4.74 -9.91 11.83
CA LEU A 30 3.43 -9.24 11.78
C LEU A 30 2.80 -9.30 10.39
N LEU A 31 3.61 -9.31 9.33
CA LEU A 31 3.13 -9.41 7.95
C LEU A 31 3.02 -10.86 7.45
N GLU A 32 3.67 -11.81 8.14
CA GLU A 32 3.64 -13.24 7.83
C GLU A 32 2.31 -13.89 8.22
N GLU A 33 1.60 -13.40 9.24
CA GLU A 33 0.21 -13.81 9.49
C GLU A 33 -0.76 -13.16 8.49
N GLU A 34 -0.43 -11.97 8.01
CA GLU A 34 -1.24 -11.17 7.09
C GLU A 34 -0.79 -11.30 5.63
N ARG A 35 -0.46 -12.54 5.23
CA ARG A 35 0.48 -12.95 4.17
C ARG A 35 0.55 -12.14 2.88
N TYR A 36 -0.44 -11.31 2.49
CA TYR A 36 -0.28 -10.39 1.36
C TYR A 36 -1.14 -9.10 1.38
N ASP A 37 -1.80 -8.75 2.50
CA ASP A 37 -2.55 -7.49 2.57
C ASP A 37 -2.27 -6.71 3.87
N PRO A 38 -1.29 -5.80 3.85
CA PRO A 38 -0.99 -4.90 4.96
C PRO A 38 -2.17 -4.07 5.46
N SER A 39 -3.27 -3.98 4.69
CA SER A 39 -4.51 -3.31 5.11
C SER A 39 -5.10 -3.92 6.38
N VAL A 40 -4.94 -5.23 6.61
CA VAL A 40 -5.48 -5.90 7.80
C VAL A 40 -4.72 -5.43 9.04
N LYS A 41 -3.39 -5.52 9.03
CA LYS A 41 -2.55 -5.02 10.12
C LYS A 41 -2.71 -3.51 10.34
N ALA A 42 -2.86 -2.75 9.26
CA ALA A 42 -3.08 -1.31 9.35
C ALA A 42 -4.37 -0.98 10.10
N ARG A 43 -5.41 -1.82 10.05
CA ARG A 43 -6.62 -1.61 10.86
C ARG A 43 -6.35 -1.78 12.35
N ASP A 44 -5.59 -2.79 12.74
CA ASP A 44 -5.20 -2.98 14.14
C ASP A 44 -4.39 -1.79 14.67
N LEU A 45 -3.48 -1.28 13.83
CA LEU A 45 -2.57 -0.20 14.20
C LEU A 45 -3.24 1.18 14.24
N LEU A 46 -4.13 1.46 13.29
CA LEU A 46 -4.76 2.78 13.15
C LEU A 46 -6.13 2.88 13.84
N GLY A 47 -6.72 1.74 14.23
CA GLY A 47 -8.00 1.68 14.94
C GLY A 47 -9.12 2.41 14.19
N GLU A 48 -9.83 3.26 14.91
CA GLU A 48 -10.96 4.05 14.37
C GLU A 48 -10.54 5.05 13.29
N GLU A 49 -9.26 5.45 13.27
CA GLU A 49 -8.71 6.43 12.33
C GLU A 49 -8.13 5.80 11.07
N TYR A 50 -8.32 4.50 10.88
CA TYR A 50 -7.83 3.74 9.72
C TYR A 50 -8.27 4.37 8.39
N GLU A 51 -9.54 4.72 8.23
CA GLU A 51 -10.07 5.19 6.94
C GLU A 51 -9.50 6.56 6.52
N GLN A 52 -9.07 7.36 7.50
CA GLN A 52 -8.46 8.67 7.30
C GLN A 52 -6.95 8.58 7.04
N ASN A 53 -6.29 7.59 7.63
CA ASN A 53 -4.83 7.48 7.65
C ASN A 53 -4.25 6.40 6.75
N PHE A 54 -5.08 5.48 6.24
CA PHE A 54 -4.68 4.46 5.29
C PHE A 54 -5.18 4.76 3.88
N LEU A 55 -4.28 4.70 2.89
CA LEU A 55 -4.65 4.79 1.48
C LEU A 55 -4.04 3.63 0.69
N LYS A 56 -4.89 2.90 -0.03
CA LYS A 56 -4.49 1.82 -0.93
C LYS A 56 -4.73 2.20 -2.39
N ILE A 57 -3.71 2.07 -3.21
CA ILE A 57 -3.74 2.36 -4.64
C ILE A 57 -3.16 1.16 -5.38
N SER A 58 -3.87 0.66 -6.40
CA SER A 58 -3.31 -0.28 -7.37
C SER A 58 -2.72 0.49 -8.56
N CYS A 59 -1.45 0.19 -8.88
CA CYS A 59 -0.70 0.79 -9.98
C CYS A 59 -0.94 0.09 -11.32
N SER A 60 -1.62 -1.07 -11.34
CA SER A 60 -2.05 -1.68 -12.60
C SER A 60 -3.16 -0.83 -13.27
N ASP A 61 -3.25 -0.89 -14.61
CA ASP A 61 -4.03 0.01 -15.48
C ASP A 61 -5.55 0.12 -15.17
N GLU A 62 -6.06 -0.64 -14.20
CA GLU A 62 -7.42 -0.53 -13.68
C GLU A 62 -7.63 0.64 -12.69
N GLY A 63 -6.56 1.21 -12.11
CA GLY A 63 -6.63 2.40 -11.27
C GLY A 63 -7.72 2.33 -10.19
N VAL A 64 -7.77 1.20 -9.48
CA VAL A 64 -8.75 0.97 -8.41
C VAL A 64 -8.29 1.73 -7.18
N LEU A 65 -9.11 2.70 -6.80
CA LEU A 65 -9.00 3.38 -5.53
C LEU A 65 -9.90 2.68 -4.52
N GLU A 66 -9.30 2.06 -3.50
CA GLU A 66 -10.05 1.54 -2.37
C GLU A 66 -9.99 2.55 -1.22
N ARG A 67 -11.02 3.39 -1.10
CA ARG A 67 -11.38 4.07 0.15
C ARG A 67 -12.69 3.46 0.65
N LYS A 68 -12.71 2.89 1.86
CA LYS A 68 -14.00 2.53 2.46
C LYS A 68 -14.61 3.82 2.99
N LYS A 69 -15.80 4.17 2.55
CA LYS A 69 -16.60 5.18 3.22
C LYS A 69 -17.53 4.47 4.19
N THR A 70 -17.38 4.72 5.47
CA THR A 70 -18.47 4.54 6.43
C THR A 70 -19.48 5.63 6.16
N LEU A 71 -20.64 5.27 5.61
CA LEU A 71 -21.83 6.11 5.70
C LEU A 71 -22.35 5.97 7.14
N PRO A 72 -22.82 7.05 7.79
CA PRO A 72 -23.61 6.92 9.01
C PRO A 72 -24.84 6.05 8.69
N GLY A 73 -25.23 5.17 9.63
CA GLY A 73 -26.22 4.09 9.47
C GLY A 73 -27.52 4.49 8.75
N GLU A 74 -28.29 3.56 8.21
CA GLU A 74 -29.07 2.60 9.01
C GLU A 74 -29.24 1.23 8.32
N GLY A 75 -29.32 0.18 9.15
CA GLY A 75 -29.93 -1.10 8.77
C GLY A 75 -28.96 -2.14 8.24
N GLY A 76 -29.00 -3.33 8.84
CA GLY A 76 -28.22 -4.50 8.41
C GLY A 76 -28.35 -4.73 6.90
N GLY A 77 -27.21 -4.75 6.23
CA GLY A 77 -27.10 -4.90 4.79
C GLY A 77 -25.62 -4.94 4.45
N GLU A 78 -25.26 -5.86 3.56
CA GLU A 78 -23.91 -6.20 3.12
C GLU A 78 -22.93 -5.02 3.14
N ILE A 79 -21.71 -5.26 3.65
CA ILE A 79 -20.58 -4.33 3.55
C ILE A 79 -20.29 -4.12 2.05
N GLN A 80 -20.96 -3.17 1.43
CA GLN A 80 -20.76 -2.87 0.02
C GLN A 80 -19.38 -2.20 -0.08
N ARG A 81 -18.36 -2.99 -0.45
CA ARG A 81 -17.07 -2.47 -0.91
C ARG A 81 -17.37 -1.51 -2.06
N ALA A 82 -17.38 -0.20 -1.79
CA ALA A 82 -17.51 0.80 -2.83
C ALA A 82 -16.18 0.88 -3.60
N LYS A 83 -15.87 -0.12 -4.43
CA LYS A 83 -14.83 -0.03 -5.47
C LYS A 83 -15.30 1.02 -6.47
N ARG A 84 -14.91 2.28 -6.28
CA ARG A 84 -15.14 3.30 -7.29
C ARG A 84 -14.17 3.03 -8.44
N ARG A 85 -14.65 2.35 -9.49
CA ARG A 85 -13.95 2.34 -10.77
C ARG A 85 -13.81 3.79 -11.23
N ALA A 86 -12.58 4.27 -11.40
CA ALA A 86 -12.34 5.61 -11.89
C ALA A 86 -12.90 5.71 -13.33
N ARG A 87 -13.97 6.49 -13.54
CA ARG A 87 -14.48 6.82 -14.88
C ARG A 87 -13.54 7.83 -15.55
N GLY A 88 -13.01 7.50 -16.73
CA GLY A 88 -12.11 8.36 -17.52
C GLY A 88 -11.10 7.56 -18.35
N SER A 89 -10.43 8.25 -19.29
CA SER A 89 -9.31 7.70 -20.07
C SER A 89 -8.14 7.31 -19.14
N GLY A 90 -7.24 6.41 -19.58
CA GLY A 90 -6.08 5.96 -18.78
C GLY A 90 -5.21 7.12 -18.25
N SER A 91 -5.07 8.20 -19.03
CA SER A 91 -4.38 9.43 -18.62
C SER A 91 -5.09 10.18 -17.48
N ASP A 92 -6.42 10.29 -17.53
CA ASP A 92 -7.21 10.93 -16.48
C ASP A 92 -7.20 10.13 -15.17
N LYS A 93 -7.20 8.79 -15.27
CA LYS A 93 -7.09 7.89 -14.11
C LYS A 93 -5.76 8.12 -13.39
N ARG A 94 -4.64 8.09 -14.12
CA ARG A 94 -3.29 8.33 -13.56
C ARG A 94 -3.18 9.71 -12.92
N LEU A 95 -3.76 10.74 -13.52
CA LEU A 95 -3.75 12.09 -12.93
C LEU A 95 -4.54 12.17 -11.62
N ARG A 96 -5.70 11.50 -11.54
CA ARG A 96 -6.50 11.44 -10.30
C ARG A 96 -5.76 10.70 -9.20
N LEU A 97 -5.20 9.53 -9.50
CA LEU A 97 -4.42 8.75 -8.54
C LEU A 97 -3.22 9.56 -8.03
N ARG A 98 -2.51 10.27 -8.91
CA ARG A 98 -1.41 11.15 -8.52
C ARG A 98 -1.86 12.27 -7.59
N ARG A 99 -2.99 12.92 -7.88
CA ARG A 99 -3.53 13.99 -7.01
C ARG A 99 -3.92 13.46 -5.64
N GLU A 100 -4.49 12.26 -5.61
CA GLU A 100 -4.95 11.65 -4.38
C GLU A 100 -3.80 11.16 -3.51
N PHE A 101 -2.81 10.53 -4.15
CA PHE A 101 -1.51 10.21 -3.57
C PHE A 101 -0.90 11.44 -2.90
N LEU A 102 -0.76 12.56 -3.64
CA LEU A 102 -0.15 13.79 -3.10
C LEU A 102 -0.95 14.33 -1.91
N ARG A 103 -2.28 14.43 -2.04
CA ARG A 103 -3.14 14.90 -0.96
C ARG A 103 -2.97 14.07 0.33
N HIS A 104 -2.84 12.75 0.19
CA HIS A 104 -2.72 11.85 1.34
C HIS A 104 -1.40 12.07 2.08
N ILE A 105 -0.28 12.13 1.34
CA ILE A 105 1.06 12.29 1.93
C ILE A 105 1.34 13.73 2.39
N GLU A 106 0.64 14.73 1.86
CA GLU A 106 0.82 16.14 2.23
C GLU A 106 0.01 16.53 3.48
N SER A 107 -1.10 15.84 3.74
CA SER A 107 -1.94 16.16 4.89
C SER A 107 -1.47 15.45 6.16
N PRO A 108 -1.47 16.11 7.33
CA PRO A 108 -1.05 15.51 8.60
C PRO A 108 -1.91 14.29 8.96
N PRO A 109 -1.42 13.35 9.80
CA PRO A 109 -2.21 12.26 10.33
C PRO A 109 -3.40 12.82 11.12
N ILE A 110 -4.52 12.11 11.05
CA ILE A 110 -5.75 12.49 11.76
C ILE A 110 -5.87 11.62 13.01
N GLY A 111 -6.17 12.24 14.15
CA GLY A 111 -6.24 11.57 15.44
C GLY A 111 -4.85 11.36 16.06
N ASP A 112 -4.79 10.48 17.06
CA ASP A 112 -3.57 10.17 17.82
C ASP A 112 -2.78 9.01 17.18
N VAL A 113 -2.45 9.15 15.89
CA VAL A 113 -1.63 8.19 15.17
C VAL A 113 -0.29 8.83 14.75
N PRO A 114 0.83 8.11 14.84
CA PRO A 114 2.15 8.69 14.61
C PRO A 114 2.41 9.03 13.14
N HIS A 115 1.76 8.34 12.20
CA HIS A 115 1.94 8.53 10.77
C HIS A 115 0.80 7.90 9.98
N LYS A 116 0.61 8.39 8.76
CA LYS A 116 -0.24 7.74 7.75
C LYS A 116 0.45 6.54 7.13
N ILE A 117 -0.33 5.70 6.46
CA ILE A 117 0.17 4.60 5.64
C ILE A 117 -0.36 4.76 4.22
N LEU A 118 0.54 4.64 3.25
CA LEU A 118 0.23 4.55 1.84
C LEU A 118 0.69 3.19 1.33
N TYR A 119 -0.24 2.42 0.78
CA TYR A 119 -0.01 1.12 0.19
C TYR A 119 -0.19 1.17 -1.34
N LEU A 120 0.92 1.04 -2.08
CA LEU A 120 0.94 0.93 -3.54
C LEU A 120 1.08 -0.54 -3.95
N MET A 121 0.07 -1.09 -4.61
CA MET A 121 0.08 -2.44 -5.18
C MET A 121 0.52 -2.43 -6.64
N ASP A 122 1.06 -3.56 -7.11
CA ASP A 122 1.54 -3.74 -8.49
C ASP A 122 2.57 -2.67 -8.88
N PHE A 123 3.40 -2.24 -7.93
CA PHE A 123 4.26 -1.07 -8.09
C PHE A 123 5.40 -1.31 -9.11
N ASP A 124 5.74 -2.57 -9.36
CA ASP A 124 6.62 -2.99 -10.45
C ASP A 124 6.07 -2.77 -11.85
N GLN A 125 4.79 -2.42 -11.98
CA GLN A 125 4.17 -2.00 -13.24
C GLN A 125 4.42 -0.52 -13.57
N GLU A 126 4.92 0.28 -12.62
CA GLU A 126 5.24 1.68 -12.86
C GLU A 126 6.56 1.85 -13.63
N ASP A 127 6.56 2.79 -14.58
CA ASP A 127 7.77 3.12 -15.33
C ASP A 127 8.85 3.79 -14.44
N SER A 128 10.09 3.75 -14.92
CA SER A 128 11.23 4.31 -14.17
C SER A 128 11.10 5.81 -13.87
N LYS A 129 10.35 6.58 -14.68
CA LYS A 129 10.14 8.02 -14.48
C LYS A 129 9.15 8.26 -13.34
N ALA A 130 8.06 7.51 -13.30
CA ALA A 130 7.08 7.50 -12.22
C ALA A 130 7.74 7.09 -10.91
N GLN A 131 8.49 5.99 -10.90
CA GLN A 131 9.24 5.53 -9.72
C GLN A 131 10.23 6.59 -9.21
N ASN A 132 11.01 7.23 -10.10
CA ASN A 132 11.92 8.31 -9.70
C ASN A 132 11.19 9.52 -9.11
N SER A 133 9.96 9.80 -9.58
CA SER A 133 9.17 10.91 -9.08
C SER A 133 8.70 10.73 -7.63
N LEU A 134 8.74 9.51 -7.09
CA LEU A 134 8.38 9.20 -5.70
C LEU A 134 9.52 9.42 -4.72
N ARG A 135 10.78 9.49 -5.18
CA ARG A 135 11.96 9.61 -4.30
C ARG A 135 11.87 10.82 -3.37
N ARG A 136 11.64 12.02 -3.94
CA ARG A 136 11.52 13.27 -3.17
C ARG A 136 10.30 13.25 -2.24
N PRO A 137 9.09 12.88 -2.70
CA PRO A 137 7.95 12.68 -1.80
C PRO A 137 8.23 11.75 -0.61
N MET A 138 8.86 10.59 -0.85
CA MET A 138 9.18 9.64 0.22
C MET A 138 10.16 10.22 1.24
N GLU A 139 11.11 11.03 0.81
CA GLU A 139 12.06 11.72 1.70
C GLU A 139 11.34 12.83 2.50
N ASN A 140 10.64 13.73 1.80
CA ASN A 140 10.02 14.93 2.39
C ASN A 140 8.87 14.63 3.35
N TYR A 141 8.12 13.55 3.09
CA TYR A 141 6.93 13.21 3.87
C TYR A 141 7.14 11.95 4.72
N SER A 142 8.39 11.56 4.96
CA SER A 142 8.75 10.37 5.75
C SER A 142 8.31 10.42 7.22
N ASP A 143 8.20 11.61 7.80
CA ASP A 143 7.64 11.82 9.14
C ASP A 143 6.11 11.74 9.14
N ASN A 144 5.49 12.09 8.02
CA ASN A 144 4.05 12.19 7.89
C ASN A 144 3.37 10.88 7.45
N CYS A 145 4.02 10.15 6.55
CA CYS A 145 3.46 8.97 5.90
C CYS A 145 4.51 7.89 5.66
N ARG A 146 4.15 6.64 5.94
CA ARG A 146 4.93 5.45 5.63
C ARG A 146 4.47 4.86 4.30
N PHE A 147 5.43 4.47 3.47
CA PHE A 147 5.19 3.95 2.13
C PHE A 147 5.42 2.45 2.11
N ILE A 148 4.43 1.71 1.62
CA ILE A 148 4.45 0.28 1.38
C ILE A 148 4.30 0.08 -0.12
N LEU A 149 5.31 -0.51 -0.77
CA LEU A 149 5.31 -0.79 -2.20
C LEU A 149 5.28 -2.31 -2.39
N ALA A 150 4.14 -2.86 -2.79
CA ALA A 150 4.04 -4.25 -3.19
C ALA A 150 4.40 -4.41 -4.67
N ALA A 151 5.30 -5.36 -4.96
CA ALA A 151 5.76 -5.69 -6.29
C ALA A 151 5.87 -7.21 -6.44
N SER A 152 5.45 -7.77 -7.57
CA SER A 152 5.70 -9.18 -7.86
C SER A 152 7.20 -9.40 -8.14
N ASP A 153 7.82 -8.52 -8.91
CA ASP A 153 9.24 -8.59 -9.20
C ASP A 153 10.02 -7.37 -8.70
N THR A 154 10.85 -7.59 -7.67
CA THR A 154 11.78 -6.54 -7.20
C THR A 154 12.75 -6.09 -8.27
N SER A 155 13.09 -6.89 -9.28
CA SER A 155 14.04 -6.51 -10.33
C SER A 155 13.59 -5.24 -11.08
N ASN A 156 12.28 -5.06 -11.26
CA ASN A 156 11.64 -3.91 -11.90
C ASN A 156 11.61 -2.63 -11.02
N ILE A 157 12.01 -2.71 -9.76
CA ILE A 157 12.12 -1.55 -8.87
C ILE A 157 13.49 -0.89 -9.00
N ILE A 158 13.52 0.43 -9.23
CA ILE A 158 14.76 1.17 -9.42
C ILE A 158 15.65 1.13 -8.16
N THR A 159 16.97 1.05 -8.37
CA THR A 159 17.98 1.00 -7.29
C THR A 159 17.81 2.11 -6.24
N PRO A 160 17.49 3.38 -6.60
CA PRO A 160 17.30 4.42 -5.59
C PRO A 160 16.15 4.19 -4.61
N LEU A 161 15.10 3.46 -5.00
CA LEU A 161 14.01 3.11 -4.09
C LEU A 161 14.43 1.95 -3.19
N LYS A 162 15.03 0.90 -3.79
CA LYS A 162 15.60 -0.24 -3.04
C LYS A 162 16.56 0.19 -1.95
N SER A 163 17.43 1.16 -2.24
CA SER A 163 18.44 1.64 -1.28
C SER A 163 17.85 2.39 -0.07
N ARG A 164 16.56 2.77 -0.11
CA ARG A 164 15.86 3.53 0.94
C ARG A 164 14.86 2.69 1.71
N CYS A 165 14.66 1.45 1.29
CA CYS A 165 13.58 0.61 1.76
C CYS A 165 14.13 -0.71 2.31
N ALA A 166 13.45 -1.23 3.32
CA ALA A 166 13.57 -2.63 3.67
C ALA A 166 12.85 -3.48 2.63
N ILE A 167 13.49 -4.57 2.20
CA ILE A 167 12.88 -5.51 1.25
C ILE A 167 12.48 -6.75 2.04
N LEU A 168 11.18 -7.01 2.09
CA LEU A 168 10.60 -8.23 2.64
C LEU A 168 10.14 -9.11 1.48
N ARG A 169 10.48 -10.39 1.54
CA ARG A 169 10.10 -11.37 0.52
C ARG A 169 9.16 -12.38 1.18
N PHE A 170 7.97 -12.52 0.62
CA PHE A 170 7.00 -13.50 1.08
C PHE A 170 7.07 -14.69 0.14
N GLY A 171 7.29 -15.88 0.71
CA GLY A 171 7.14 -17.12 -0.03
C GLY A 171 5.71 -17.31 -0.52
N GLY A 172 5.51 -18.26 -1.45
CA GLY A 172 4.16 -18.74 -1.74
C GLY A 172 3.49 -19.28 -0.47
N PRO A 173 2.15 -19.37 -0.45
CA PRO A 173 1.47 -20.00 0.68
C PRO A 173 1.97 -21.44 0.84
N PRO A 174 2.07 -21.95 2.08
CA PRO A 174 2.36 -23.36 2.33
C PRO A 174 1.33 -24.22 1.62
N GLU A 175 1.75 -25.40 1.13
CA GLU A 175 0.86 -26.32 0.44
C GLU A 175 -0.40 -26.59 1.28
N GLY A 176 -1.58 -26.32 0.71
CA GLY A 176 -2.88 -26.57 1.34
C GLY A 176 -3.68 -25.34 1.77
N GLU A 177 -3.06 -24.15 1.83
CA GLU A 177 -3.78 -22.89 2.11
C GLU A 177 -4.05 -22.11 0.81
N SER A 178 -5.20 -22.39 0.17
CA SER A 178 -5.74 -21.50 -0.88
C SER A 178 -6.54 -20.37 -0.23
N ARG A 179 -6.29 -19.14 -0.68
CA ARG A 179 -7.00 -17.95 -0.18
C ARG A 179 -8.50 -18.03 -0.42
N ILE A 180 -9.26 -17.68 0.62
CA ILE A 180 -10.70 -17.39 0.63
C ILE A 180 -10.93 -15.98 0.08
#